data_AF-A0A941MWP6-F1
#
_entry.id   AF-A0A941MWP6-F1
#
_cell.length_a   1.000
_cell.length_b   1.000
_cell.length_c   1.000
_cell.angle_alpha   90.00
_cell.angle_beta   90.00
_cell.angle_gamma   90.00
#
_symmetry.space_group_name_H-M   'P 1'
#
loop_
_entity.id
_entity.type
_entity.pdbx_description
1 polymer ?
#
loop_
_entity_poly.entity_id
_entity_poly.type
_entity_poly.pdbx_seq_one_letter_code
_entity_poly.pdbx_strand_id
1 'polypeptide(L)'
;MAKKAATGNKDRQDPRQNKSLAIRTVLKRMPTAKAADVVNAVKQEFGHSVHTNMVYMVKTKSNMAADGRPRRRKTDPRATPMASAAAWVEAIKYAKALLKATGSIANATALLEALDK
;
A
#
# COMPACT_ATOMS: atom_id res chain seq x y z
N MET A 1 22.13 1.98 18.89
CA MET A 1 21.28 1.59 17.73
C MET A 1 22.18 1.44 16.51
N ALA A 2 22.52 0.22 16.10
CA ALA A 2 23.41 -0.01 14.96
C ALA A 2 22.72 0.42 13.65
N LYS A 3 23.31 1.40 12.95
CA LYS A 3 22.87 1.81 11.60
C LYS A 3 23.10 0.63 10.65
N LYS A 4 22.02 -0.02 10.22
CA LYS A 4 22.07 -1.06 9.19
C LYS A 4 22.62 -0.43 7.90
N ALA A 5 23.77 -0.90 7.43
CA ALA A 5 24.34 -0.50 6.15
C ALA A 5 23.29 -0.73 5.05
N ALA A 6 23.01 0.31 4.27
CA ALA A 6 22.15 0.21 3.11
C ALA A 6 22.88 -0.64 2.06
N THR A 7 22.58 -1.93 2.01
CA THR A 7 23.09 -2.83 0.98
C THR A 7 22.63 -2.32 -0.38
N GLY A 8 23.60 -2.04 -1.24
CA GLY A 8 23.42 -1.39 -2.53
C GLY A 8 22.51 -2.19 -3.46
N ASN A 9 21.97 -1.51 -4.46
CA ASN A 9 20.97 -2.03 -5.41
C ASN A 9 21.42 -3.30 -6.18
N LYS A 10 22.73 -3.63 -6.19
CA LYS A 10 23.31 -4.81 -6.85
C LYS A 10 22.89 -6.13 -6.20
N ASP A 11 22.81 -6.18 -4.86
CA ASP A 11 22.44 -7.41 -4.12
C ASP A 11 20.99 -7.84 -4.38
N ARG A 12 20.17 -6.93 -4.93
CA ARG A 12 18.76 -7.19 -5.25
C ARG A 12 18.58 -7.91 -6.58
N GLN A 13 19.58 -7.90 -7.46
CA GLN A 13 19.48 -8.41 -8.83
C GLN A 13 20.06 -9.82 -8.99
N ASP A 14 20.90 -10.29 -8.06
CA ASP A 14 21.45 -11.65 -8.12
C ASP A 14 20.54 -12.65 -7.38
N PRO A 15 19.99 -13.67 -8.07
CA PRO A 15 19.20 -14.72 -7.44
C PRO A 15 19.98 -15.52 -6.38
N ARG A 16 21.32 -15.59 -6.45
CA ARG A 16 22.16 -16.29 -5.46
C ARG A 16 22.34 -15.54 -4.15
N GLN A 17 22.00 -14.26 -4.13
CA GLN A 17 22.05 -13.43 -2.92
C GLN A 17 20.65 -13.09 -2.40
N ASN A 18 19.64 -13.12 -3.28
CA ASN A 18 18.27 -12.77 -2.95
C ASN A 18 17.33 -13.98 -3.03
N LYS A 19 17.00 -14.53 -1.85
CA LYS A 19 16.04 -15.64 -1.68
C LYS A 19 14.71 -15.43 -2.40
N SER A 20 14.14 -14.23 -2.34
CA SER A 20 12.84 -13.94 -2.99
C SER A 20 12.95 -13.90 -4.50
N LEU A 21 14.12 -13.52 -5.03
CA LEU A 21 14.39 -13.54 -6.46
C LEU A 21 14.63 -14.97 -6.94
N ALA A 22 15.43 -15.78 -6.23
CA ALA A 22 15.59 -17.20 -6.50
C ALA A 22 14.25 -17.94 -6.58
N ILE A 23 13.38 -17.74 -5.58
CA ILE A 23 12.03 -18.35 -5.57
C ILE A 23 11.25 -17.91 -6.81
N ARG A 24 11.27 -16.62 -7.19
CA ARG A 24 10.60 -16.14 -8.42
C ARG A 24 11.18 -16.77 -9.68
N THR A 25 12.49 -16.94 -9.76
CA THR A 25 13.16 -17.57 -10.90
C THR A 25 12.75 -19.03 -11.06
N VAL A 26 12.71 -19.79 -9.96
CA VAL A 26 12.24 -21.18 -9.97
C VAL A 26 10.75 -21.26 -10.31
N LEU A 27 9.91 -20.41 -9.71
CA LEU A 27 8.47 -20.37 -9.98
C LEU A 27 8.13 -19.99 -11.42
N LYS A 28 8.97 -19.20 -12.11
CA LYS A 28 8.79 -18.93 -13.54
C LYS A 28 8.98 -20.18 -14.40
N ARG A 29 9.89 -21.08 -14.02
CA ARG A 29 10.12 -22.35 -14.73
C ARG A 29 9.10 -23.43 -14.33
N MET A 30 8.68 -23.42 -13.07
CA MET A 30 7.77 -24.40 -12.49
C MET A 30 6.55 -23.72 -11.85
N PRO A 31 5.64 -23.11 -12.64
CA PRO A 31 4.54 -22.31 -12.13
C PRO A 31 3.54 -23.10 -11.27
N THR A 32 3.33 -24.37 -11.59
CA THR A 32 2.36 -25.27 -10.95
C THR A 32 2.96 -26.16 -9.86
N ALA A 33 4.27 -26.08 -9.60
CA ALA A 33 4.94 -26.93 -8.62
C ALA A 33 4.46 -26.68 -7.18
N LYS A 34 4.49 -27.74 -6.36
CA LYS A 34 4.18 -27.65 -4.93
C LYS A 34 5.27 -26.87 -4.21
N ALA A 35 4.93 -26.25 -3.08
CA ALA A 35 5.87 -25.40 -2.34
C ALA A 35 7.12 -26.17 -1.86
N ALA A 36 6.98 -27.45 -1.52
CA ALA A 36 8.10 -28.31 -1.12
C ALA A 36 9.11 -28.50 -2.27
N ASP A 37 8.63 -28.75 -3.48
CA ASP A 37 9.48 -28.96 -4.66
C ASP A 37 10.26 -27.69 -5.01
N VAL A 38 9.60 -26.52 -4.89
CA VAL A 38 10.23 -25.22 -5.10
C VAL A 38 11.33 -24.95 -4.07
N VAL A 39 11.14 -25.32 -2.80
CA VAL A 39 12.18 -25.21 -1.77
C VAL A 39 13.40 -26.04 -2.14
N ASN A 40 13.18 -27.27 -2.60
CA ASN A 40 14.26 -28.17 -3.01
C ASN A 40 15.01 -27.62 -4.24
N ALA A 41 14.29 -27.16 -5.25
CA ALA A 41 14.89 -26.55 -6.45
C ALA A 41 15.67 -25.26 -6.13
N VAL A 42 15.15 -24.40 -5.25
CA VAL A 42 15.86 -23.18 -4.81
C VAL A 42 17.15 -23.53 -4.06
N LYS A 43 17.15 -24.60 -3.27
CA LYS A 43 18.35 -25.08 -2.58
C LYS A 43 19.38 -25.66 -3.56
N GLN A 44 18.92 -26.45 -4.55
CA GLN A 44 19.79 -27.07 -5.54
C GLN A 44 20.42 -26.04 -6.50
N GLU A 45 19.64 -25.09 -7.00
CA GLU A 45 20.12 -24.14 -8.01
C GLU A 45 20.85 -22.92 -7.43
N PHE A 46 20.40 -22.43 -6.27
CA PHE A 46 20.86 -21.17 -5.69
C PHE A 46 21.46 -21.31 -4.29
N GLY A 47 21.51 -22.52 -3.72
CA GLY A 47 22.10 -22.77 -2.39
C GLY A 47 21.31 -22.18 -1.22
N HIS A 48 20.09 -21.68 -1.47
CA HIS A 48 19.30 -21.02 -0.45
C HIS A 48 18.41 -21.98 0.33
N SER A 49 18.54 -21.96 1.66
CA SER A 49 17.53 -22.54 2.55
C SER A 49 16.36 -21.55 2.73
N VAL A 50 15.19 -21.96 2.27
CA VAL A 50 13.93 -21.20 2.29
C VAL A 50 12.83 -22.06 2.89
N HIS A 51 11.94 -21.44 3.67
CA HIS A 51 10.78 -22.12 4.23
C HIS A 51 9.59 -22.07 3.25
N THR A 52 8.72 -23.07 3.28
CA THR A 52 7.53 -23.18 2.42
C THR A 52 6.62 -21.95 2.52
N ASN A 53 6.46 -21.37 3.71
CA ASN A 53 5.73 -20.12 3.93
C ASN A 53 6.26 -18.97 3.07
N MET A 54 7.57 -18.91 2.83
CA MET A 54 8.18 -17.88 2.00
C MET A 54 7.78 -18.04 0.52
N VAL A 55 7.67 -19.28 0.06
CA VAL A 55 7.20 -19.60 -1.30
C VAL A 55 5.75 -19.17 -1.47
N TYR A 56 4.89 -19.47 -0.50
CA TYR A 56 3.49 -19.02 -0.53
C TYR A 56 3.38 -17.49 -0.57
N MET A 57 4.11 -16.78 0.28
CA MET A 57 4.12 -15.31 0.25
C MET A 57 4.56 -14.75 -1.11
N VAL A 58 5.57 -15.36 -1.74
CA VAL A 58 6.05 -14.92 -3.06
C VAL A 58 5.01 -15.20 -4.15
N LYS A 59 4.34 -16.36 -4.13
CA LYS A 59 3.22 -16.69 -5.03
C LYS A 59 2.09 -15.68 -4.87
N THR A 60 1.61 -15.44 -3.64
CA THR A 60 0.53 -14.50 -3.36
C THR A 60 0.88 -13.09 -3.82
N LYS A 61 2.09 -12.60 -3.54
CA LYS A 61 2.53 -11.27 -4.01
C LYS A 61 2.60 -11.17 -5.53
N SER A 62 2.98 -12.25 -6.21
CA SER A 62 3.03 -12.30 -7.67
C SER A 62 1.62 -12.27 -8.26
N ASN A 63 0.69 -13.03 -7.70
CA ASN A 63 -0.72 -13.02 -8.12
C ASN A 63 -1.37 -11.65 -7.88
N MET A 64 -1.12 -11.03 -6.71
CA MET A 64 -1.62 -9.67 -6.43
C MET A 64 -1.07 -8.62 -7.41
N ALA A 65 0.15 -8.80 -7.91
CA ALA A 65 0.72 -7.91 -8.92
C ALA A 65 0.10 -8.15 -10.31
N ALA A 66 -0.20 -9.41 -10.64
CA ALA A 66 -0.86 -9.80 -11.89
C ALA A 66 -2.33 -9.38 -11.95
N ASP A 67 -3.06 -9.50 -10.84
CA ASP A 67 -4.48 -9.14 -10.72
C ASP A 67 -4.75 -7.63 -10.89
N GLY A 68 -3.69 -6.79 -10.95
CA GLY A 68 -3.83 -5.35 -11.14
C GLY A 68 -4.58 -4.65 -10.00
N ARG A 69 -4.81 -5.32 -8.86
CA ARG A 69 -5.55 -4.74 -7.73
C ARG A 69 -4.86 -3.44 -7.35
N PRO A 70 -5.59 -2.30 -7.38
CA PRO A 70 -4.99 -1.01 -7.12
C PRO A 70 -4.35 -1.08 -5.74
N ARG A 71 -3.02 -0.89 -5.69
CA ARG A 71 -2.34 -0.57 -4.44
C ARG A 71 -3.06 0.66 -3.93
N ARG A 72 -3.92 0.52 -2.91
CA ARG A 72 -4.55 1.66 -2.25
C ARG A 72 -3.43 2.64 -1.94
N ARG A 73 -3.34 3.73 -2.71
CA ARG A 73 -2.45 4.83 -2.38
C ARG A 73 -2.89 5.25 -0.99
N LYS A 74 -2.02 5.11 0.00
CA LYS A 74 -2.36 5.34 1.41
C LYS A 74 -2.74 6.79 1.71
N THR A 75 -2.73 7.65 0.69
CA THR A 75 -3.00 9.07 0.74
C THR A 75 -3.47 9.52 -0.65
N ASP A 76 -4.76 9.40 -0.93
CA ASP A 76 -5.39 10.35 -1.85
C ASP A 76 -5.85 11.53 -0.98
N PRO A 77 -5.19 12.70 -1.05
CA PRO A 77 -5.61 13.87 -0.29
C PRO A 77 -7.01 14.37 -0.68
N ARG A 78 -7.61 13.86 -1.77
CA ARG A 78 -9.00 14.14 -2.16
C ARG A 78 -10.04 13.24 -1.48
N ALA A 79 -9.61 12.17 -0.80
CA ALA A 79 -10.54 11.21 -0.17
C ALA A 79 -11.08 11.66 1.19
N THR A 80 -10.48 12.67 1.82
CA THR A 80 -10.99 13.28 3.05
C THR A 80 -10.84 14.80 2.95
N PRO A 81 -11.91 15.55 2.61
CA PRO A 81 -11.84 17.00 2.41
C PRO A 81 -11.43 17.77 3.67
N MET A 82 -11.43 17.13 4.85
CA MET A 82 -10.87 17.68 6.08
C MET A 82 -9.82 16.74 6.65
N ALA A 83 -8.54 17.09 6.47
CA ALA A 83 -7.38 16.25 6.75
C ALA A 83 -7.03 16.12 8.25
N SER A 84 -7.65 16.90 9.15
CA SER A 84 -7.33 16.88 10.58
C SER A 84 -8.54 17.21 11.46
N ALA A 85 -8.53 16.74 12.71
CA ALA A 85 -9.56 17.06 13.70
C ALA A 85 -9.63 18.58 13.99
N ALA A 86 -8.51 19.28 13.89
CA ALA A 86 -8.46 20.74 14.04
C ALA A 86 -9.26 21.45 12.94
N ALA A 87 -9.15 21.01 11.68
CA ALA A 87 -9.92 21.56 10.57
C ALA A 87 -11.43 21.38 10.76
N TRP A 88 -11.86 20.24 11.32
CA TRP A 88 -13.27 20.02 11.69
C TRP A 88 -13.76 20.98 12.75
N VAL A 89 -12.96 21.23 13.80
CA VAL A 89 -13.32 22.18 14.87
C VAL A 89 -13.46 23.59 14.32
N GLU A 90 -12.58 24.01 13.40
CA GLU A 90 -12.68 25.32 12.75
C GLU A 90 -13.91 25.42 11.84
N ALA A 91 -14.19 24.41 11.02
CA ALA A 91 -15.38 24.38 10.17
C ALA A 91 -16.68 24.51 10.99
N ILE A 92 -16.76 23.83 12.15
CA ILE A 92 -17.90 23.94 13.06
C ILE A 92 -18.04 25.36 13.63
N LYS A 93 -16.93 26.02 13.96
CA LYS A 93 -16.97 27.42 14.44
C LYS A 93 -17.52 28.36 13.36
N TYR A 94 -17.08 28.22 12.11
CA TYR A 94 -17.58 29.01 10.99
C TYR A 94 -19.07 28.77 10.74
N ALA A 95 -19.51 27.50 10.72
CA ALA A 95 -20.92 27.15 10.58
C ALA A 95 -21.78 27.77 11.69
N LYS A 96 -21.32 27.75 12.94
CA LYS A 96 -22.02 28.36 14.08
C LYS A 96 -22.10 29.88 13.97
N ALA A 97 -21.05 30.53 13.47
CA ALA A 97 -21.04 31.98 13.24
C ALA A 97 -22.06 32.37 12.14
N LEU A 98 -22.09 31.60 11.05
CA LEU A 98 -23.05 31.80 9.97
C LEU A 98 -24.49 31.67 10.48
N LEU A 99 -24.81 30.60 11.21
CA LEU A 99 -26.16 30.39 11.77
C LEU A 99 -26.59 31.50 12.73
N LYS A 100 -25.65 32.06 13.52
CA LYS A 100 -25.94 33.21 14.39
C LYS A 100 -26.24 34.47 13.60
N ALA A 101 -25.55 34.70 12.49
CA ALA A 101 -25.76 35.87 11.64
C ALA A 101 -27.08 35.79 10.85
N THR A 102 -27.45 34.60 10.38
CA THR A 102 -28.63 34.40 9.52
C THR A 102 -29.90 34.12 10.30
N GLY A 103 -29.79 33.70 11.57
CA GLY A 103 -30.91 33.39 12.47
C GLY A 103 -31.70 32.13 12.10
N SER A 104 -31.46 31.55 10.92
CA SER A 104 -32.11 30.33 10.44
C SER A 104 -31.19 29.53 9.53
N ILE A 105 -31.41 28.21 9.49
CA ILE A 105 -30.68 27.29 8.62
C ILE A 105 -31.03 27.58 7.15
N ALA A 106 -32.29 27.83 6.83
CA ALA A 106 -32.75 28.11 5.46
C ALA A 106 -32.06 29.34 4.85
N ASN A 107 -31.84 30.40 5.63
CA ASN A 107 -31.12 31.59 5.17
C ASN A 107 -29.63 31.31 5.01
N ALA A 108 -29.03 30.51 5.90
CA ALA A 108 -27.63 30.12 5.79
C ALA A 108 -27.37 29.26 4.54
N THR A 109 -28.25 28.31 4.22
CA THR A 109 -28.14 27.49 3.02
C THR A 109 -28.33 28.32 1.76
N ALA A 110 -29.32 29.22 1.73
CA ALA A 110 -29.52 30.12 0.59
C ALA A 110 -28.30 31.01 0.31
N LEU A 111 -27.62 31.50 1.36
CA LEU A 111 -26.37 32.26 1.19
C LEU A 111 -25.22 31.40 0.67
N LEU A 112 -25.07 30.17 1.16
CA LEU A 112 -24.03 29.26 0.68
C LEU A 112 -24.26 28.88 -0.79
N GLU A 113 -25.50 28.59 -1.18
CA GLU A 113 -25.89 28.30 -2.56
C GLU A 113 -25.70 29.49 -3.50
N ALA A 114 -25.88 30.72 -3.00
CA ALA A 114 -25.61 31.94 -3.76
C ALA A 114 -24.11 32.19 -3.98
N LEU A 115 -23.23 31.67 -3.12
CA LEU A 115 -21.77 31.78 -3.24
C LEU A 115 -21.14 30.69 -4.11
N ASP A 116 -21.84 29.56 -4.30
CA ASP A 116 -21.36 28.41 -5.08
C ASP A 116 -21.69 28.52 -6.60
N LYS A 117 -22.36 29.62 -7.00
CA LYS A 117 -22.63 29.99 -8.41
C LYS A 117 -21.70 31.11 -8.86
#